data_AF-A0A7C3BFW6-F1
#
_entry.id   AF-A0A7C3BFW6-F1
#
_cell.length_a   1.000
_cell.length_b   1.000
_cell.length_c   1.000
_cell.angle_alpha   90.00
_cell.angle_beta   90.00
_cell.angle_gamma   90.00
#
_symmetry.space_group_name_H-M   'P 1'
#
loop_
_entity.id
_entity.type
_entity.pdbx_description
1 polymer ?
#
loop_
_entity_poly.entity_id
_entity_poly.type
_entity_poly.pdbx_seq_one_letter_code
_entity_poly.pdbx_strand_id
1 'polypeptide(L)'
;MRRQNATTHPEWVHLTIKLIILVGLTLLLPLFLGVAFDILADSAPLGTLFGMLSGVFLATLLIIRTIQTRYLTLAPVSEAENEEKGESS
;
A
#
# COMPACT_ATOMS: atom_id res chain seq x y z
N MET A 1 1.67 -23.42 22.86
CA MET A 1 1.04 -22.88 21.64
C MET A 1 0.65 -21.43 21.90
N ARG A 2 1.43 -20.45 21.42
CA ARG A 2 1.15 -19.01 21.59
C ARG A 2 -0.05 -18.63 20.72
N ARG A 3 -1.21 -18.42 21.33
CA ARG A 3 -2.38 -17.87 20.65
C ARG A 3 -2.27 -16.34 20.60
N GLN A 4 -2.46 -15.82 19.39
CA GLN A 4 -3.13 -14.54 19.08
C GLN A 4 -2.40 -13.25 19.50
N ASN A 5 -1.48 -12.81 18.65
CA ASN A 5 -0.89 -11.46 18.68
C ASN A 5 -1.72 -10.42 17.89
N ALA A 6 -2.86 -10.82 17.32
CA ALA A 6 -3.74 -9.94 16.52
C ALA A 6 -4.84 -9.26 17.35
N THR A 7 -5.16 -9.78 18.55
CA THR A 7 -6.19 -9.23 19.45
C THR A 7 -5.68 -8.11 20.35
N THR A 8 -4.37 -7.88 20.42
CA THR A 8 -3.74 -6.90 21.33
C THR A 8 -3.68 -5.49 20.75
N HIS A 9 -3.87 -5.31 19.43
CA HIS A 9 -3.81 -4.00 18.79
C HIS A 9 -4.89 -3.84 17.70
N PRO A 10 -6.13 -3.45 18.06
CA PRO A 10 -7.26 -3.33 17.13
C PRO A 10 -6.99 -2.36 15.97
N GLU A 11 -6.11 -1.38 16.17
CA GLU A 11 -5.73 -0.40 15.15
C GLU A 11 -4.98 -1.02 13.97
N TRP A 12 -4.24 -2.10 14.19
CA TRP A 12 -3.54 -2.82 13.12
C TRP A 12 -4.52 -3.60 12.27
N VAL A 13 -5.52 -4.22 12.89
CA VAL A 13 -6.61 -4.91 12.18
C VAL A 13 -7.40 -3.93 11.33
N HIS A 14 -7.78 -2.79 11.90
CA HIS A 14 -8.50 -1.74 11.15
C HIS A 14 -7.67 -1.23 9.96
N LEU A 15 -6.37 -0.99 10.17
CA LEU A 15 -5.48 -0.52 9.11
C LEU A 15 -5.28 -1.58 8.02
N THR A 16 -5.13 -2.85 8.37
CA THR A 16 -5.03 -3.95 7.41
C THR A 16 -6.30 -4.06 6.56
N ILE A 17 -7.49 -4.00 7.18
CA ILE A 17 -8.76 -4.03 6.45
C ILE A 17 -8.85 -2.83 5.49
N LYS A 18 -8.54 -1.63 5.97
CA LYS A 18 -8.53 -0.42 5.13
C LYS A 18 -7.58 -0.55 3.95
N LEU A 19 -6.40 -1.15 4.16
CA LEU A 19 -5.42 -1.37 3.12
C LEU A 19 -5.91 -2.38 2.07
N ILE A 20 -6.50 -3.49 2.50
CA ILE A 20 -7.06 -4.51 1.60
C ILE A 20 -8.14 -3.89 0.72
N ILE A 21 -9.06 -3.12 1.31
CA ILE A 21 -10.12 -2.42 0.56
C ILE A 21 -9.50 -1.45 -0.44
N LEU A 22 -8.52 -0.65 -0.01
CA LEU A 22 -7.88 0.34 -0.87
C LEU A 22 -7.14 -0.32 -2.05
N VAL A 23 -6.38 -1.38 -1.79
CA VAL A 23 -5.68 -2.15 -2.83
C VAL A 23 -6.68 -2.78 -3.79
N GLY A 24 -7.73 -3.40 -3.28
CA GLY A 24 -8.81 -3.98 -4.09
C GLY A 24 -9.47 -2.95 -5.00
N LEU A 25 -9.80 -1.77 -4.47
CA LEU A 25 -10.35 -0.66 -5.25
C LEU A 25 -9.37 -0.19 -6.33
N THR A 26 -8.09 -0.03 -6.01
CA THR A 26 -7.09 0.39 -7.00
C THR A 26 -6.83 -0.63 -8.11
N LEU A 27 -7.16 -1.90 -7.90
CA LEU A 27 -7.08 -2.92 -8.95
C LEU A 27 -8.36 -2.98 -9.78
N LEU A 28 -9.52 -2.96 -9.12
CA LEU A 28 -10.82 -3.11 -9.77
C LEU A 28 -11.22 -1.89 -10.60
N LEU A 29 -10.92 -0.68 -10.12
CA LEU A 29 -11.41 0.54 -10.73
C LEU A 29 -10.75 0.84 -12.09
N PRO A 30 -9.41 0.73 -12.24
CA PRO A 30 -8.76 0.86 -13.54
C PRO A 30 -9.09 -0.27 -14.49
N LEU A 31 -9.25 -1.50 -13.98
CA LEU A 31 -9.67 -2.64 -14.79
C LEU A 31 -11.08 -2.43 -15.34
N PHE A 32 -12.02 -2.00 -14.50
CA PHE A 32 -13.39 -1.70 -14.92
C PHE A 32 -13.44 -0.57 -15.96
N LEU A 33 -12.69 0.51 -15.75
CA LEU A 33 -12.56 1.59 -16.73
C LEU A 33 -11.98 1.10 -18.06
N GLY A 34 -10.97 0.24 -18.00
CA GLY A 34 -10.34 -0.37 -19.17
C GLY A 34 -11.31 -1.22 -19.99
N VAL A 35 -12.06 -2.09 -19.32
CA VAL A 35 -13.09 -2.93 -19.95
C VAL A 35 -14.21 -2.07 -20.53
N ALA A 36 -14.68 -1.08 -19.79
CA ALA A 36 -15.73 -0.17 -20.26
C ALA A 36 -15.25 0.60 -21.52
N PHE A 37 -14.02 1.09 -21.52
CA PHE A 37 -13.44 1.76 -22.68
C PHE A 37 -13.39 0.85 -23.90
N ASP A 38 -12.92 -0.39 -23.74
CA ASP A 38 -12.86 -1.35 -24.84
C ASP A 38 -14.24 -1.66 -25.43
N ILE A 39 -15.26 -1.79 -24.57
CA ILE A 39 -16.65 -2.02 -25.00
C ILE A 39 -17.22 -0.80 -25.75
N LEU A 40 -16.98 0.42 -25.25
CA LEU A 40 -17.52 1.64 -25.87
C LEU A 40 -16.79 2.00 -27.18
N ALA A 41 -15.49 1.73 -27.26
CA ALA A 41 -14.68 2.05 -28.42
C ALA A 41 -14.71 0.96 -29.51
N ASP A 42 -15.36 -0.19 -29.23
CA ASP A 42 -15.36 -1.40 -30.07
C ASP A 42 -13.93 -1.77 -30.53
N SER A 43 -12.97 -1.56 -29.63
CA SER A 43 -11.55 -1.70 -29.92
C SER A 43 -11.01 -3.04 -29.43
N ALA A 44 -9.84 -3.42 -29.95
CA ALA A 44 -9.01 -4.44 -29.31
C ALA A 44 -8.80 -4.14 -27.81
N PRO A 45 -8.50 -5.15 -26.96
CA PRO A 45 -8.51 -5.04 -25.49
C PRO A 45 -7.33 -4.25 -24.90
N LEU A 46 -7.10 -3.05 -25.43
CA LEU A 46 -6.01 -2.15 -25.08
C LEU A 46 -6.33 -1.39 -23.78
N GLY A 47 -7.59 -0.99 -23.59
CA GLY A 47 -8.09 -0.37 -22.37
C GLY A 47 -7.97 -1.32 -21.19
N THR A 48 -8.36 -2.59 -21.36
CA THR A 48 -8.24 -3.64 -20.33
C THR A 48 -6.77 -3.90 -19.99
N LEU A 49 -5.89 -4.00 -20.99
CA LEU A 49 -4.45 -4.17 -20.77
C LEU A 49 -3.85 -2.99 -19.98
N PHE A 50 -4.20 -1.77 -20.38
CA PHE A 50 -3.76 -0.55 -19.70
C PHE A 50 -4.33 -0.45 -18.28
N GLY A 51 -5.61 -0.78 -18.09
CA GLY A 51 -6.27 -0.82 -16.79
C GLY A 51 -5.60 -1.82 -15.84
N MET A 52 -5.24 -3.00 -16.34
CA MET A 52 -4.51 -4.00 -15.56
C MET A 52 -3.11 -3.50 -15.15
N LEU A 53 -2.32 -2.99 -16.10
CA LEU A 53 -0.97 -2.51 -15.81
C LEU A 53 -0.97 -1.31 -14.86
N SER A 54 -1.85 -0.33 -15.09
CA SER A 54 -1.98 0.84 -14.23
C SER A 54 -2.49 0.49 -12.83
N GLY A 55 -3.46 -0.43 -12.72
CA GLY A 55 -3.95 -0.93 -11.43
C GLY A 55 -2.86 -1.63 -10.63
N VAL A 56 -2.09 -2.53 -11.25
CA VAL A 56 -0.96 -3.21 -10.58
C VAL A 56 0.10 -2.21 -10.14
N PHE A 57 0.44 -1.24 -10.99
CA PHE A 57 1.43 -0.22 -10.67
C PHE A 57 1.00 0.64 -9.47
N LEU A 58 -0.25 1.13 -9.46
CA LEU A 58 -0.79 1.94 -8.38
C LEU A 58 -0.91 1.15 -7.07
N ALA A 59 -1.38 -0.10 -7.13
CA ALA A 59 -1.45 -0.99 -5.96
C ALA A 59 -0.06 -1.21 -5.36
N THR A 60 0.95 -1.41 -6.22
CA THR A 60 2.35 -1.59 -5.78
C THR A 60 2.88 -0.34 -5.08
N LEU A 61 2.66 0.85 -5.64
CA LEU A 61 3.05 2.12 -5.01
C LEU A 61 2.37 2.33 -3.65
N LEU A 62 1.08 1.99 -3.53
CA LEU A 62 0.36 2.08 -2.26
C LEU A 62 0.93 1.12 -1.21
N ILE A 63 1.27 -0.10 -1.59
CA ILE A 63 1.90 -1.08 -0.70
C ILE A 63 3.27 -0.56 -0.24
N ILE A 64 4.12 -0.10 -1.16
CA ILE A 64 5.44 0.45 -0.83
C ILE A 64 5.30 1.64 0.13
N ARG A 65 4.42 2.60 -0.18
CA ARG A 65 4.19 3.77 0.68
C ARG A 65 3.71 3.38 2.07
N THR A 66 2.84 2.36 2.16
CA THR A 66 2.34 1.86 3.44
C THR A 66 3.46 1.20 4.25
N ILE A 67 4.29 0.37 3.61
CA ILE A 67 5.44 -0.26 4.25
C ILE A 67 6.42 0.81 4.74
N GLN A 68 6.76 1.80 3.92
CA GLN A 68 7.63 2.92 4.31
C GLN A 68 7.08 3.71 5.50
N THR A 69 5.78 4.05 5.47
CA THR A 69 5.13 4.77 6.57
C THR A 69 5.22 3.95 7.86
N ARG A 70 5.03 2.63 7.78
CA ARG A 70 5.16 1.74 8.94
C ARG A 70 6.60 1.57 9.40
N TYR A 71 7.54 1.46 8.47
CA TYR A 71 8.96 1.36 8.78
C TYR A 71 9.46 2.62 9.47
N LEU A 72 9.06 3.82 9.02
CA LEU A 72 9.40 5.08 9.68
C LEU A 72 8.77 5.22 11.08
N THR A 73 7.58 4.65 11.31
CA THR A 73 6.98 4.64 12.65
C THR A 73 7.58 3.57 13.59
N LEU A 74 8.21 2.53 13.04
CA LEU A 74 8.81 1.42 13.79
C LEU A 74 10.32 1.55 13.94
N ALA A 75 10.98 2.30 13.06
CA ALA A 75 12.35 2.71 13.23
C ALA A 75 12.34 3.76 14.35
N PRO A 76 12.78 3.43 15.59
CA PRO A 76 13.19 4.50 16.47
C PRO A 76 14.20 5.32 15.67
N VAL A 77 14.00 6.63 15.57
CA VAL A 77 15.09 7.54 15.25
C VAL A 77 16.14 7.19 16.28
N SER A 78 17.15 6.43 15.87
CA SER A 78 18.15 5.95 16.79
C SER A 78 18.76 7.19 17.40
N GLU A 79 18.69 7.32 18.71
CA GLU A 79 19.45 8.30 19.49
C GLU A 79 20.96 8.24 19.18
N ALA A 80 21.41 7.25 18.41
CA ALA A 80 22.74 7.14 17.82
C ALA A 80 23.17 8.32 16.90
N GLU A 81 22.26 9.18 16.41
CA GLU A 81 22.68 10.39 15.68
C GLU A 81 22.90 11.62 16.62
N ASN A 82 22.48 11.55 17.89
CA ASN A 82 22.72 12.62 18.87
C ASN A 82 23.96 12.37 19.76
N GLU A 83 24.49 11.15 19.84
CA GLU A 83 25.76 10.89 20.56
C GLU A 83 27.02 11.20 19.73
N GLU A 84 26.93 11.26 18.39
CA GLU A 84 28.08 11.61 17.53
C GLU A 84 28.33 13.12 17.39
N LYS A 85 27.41 13.97 17.84
CA LYS A 85 27.60 15.43 17.94
C LYS A 85 27.91 15.88 19.38
N GLY A 86 28.88 15.22 20.01
CA GLY A 86 29.81 15.82 20.96
C GLY A 86 29.26 16.87 21.94
N GLU A 87 28.30 16.51 22.78
CA GLU A 87 28.21 17.14 24.11
C GLU A 87 29.20 16.41 25.05
N SER A 88 30.48 16.71 24.86
CA SER A 88 31.47 16.55 25.93
C SER A 88 31.56 17.87 26.68
N SER A 89 31.09 17.83 27.93
CA SER A 89 31.49 18.60 29.13
C SER A 89 32.25 19.91 28.96
#